data_AF-A0A317VRH7-F1
#
_entry.id   AF-A0A317VRH7-F1
#
_cell.length_a   1.000
_cell.length_b   1.000
_cell.length_c   1.000
_cell.angle_alpha   90.00
_cell.angle_beta   90.00
_cell.angle_gamma   90.00
#
_symmetry.space_group_name_H-M   'P 1'
#
loop_
_entity.id
_entity.type
_entity.pdbx_description
1 polymer ?
#
loop_
_entity_poly.entity_id
_entity_poly.type
_entity_poly.pdbx_seq_one_letter_code
_entity_poly.pdbx_strand_id
1 'polypeptide(L)'
;MSSDTLHMAEAGDKPEAPPPTAVSFFDPSLSAVRRGVFIQWGRTVLILCTFILAILSLFWAVQSRVNQNMPALKIWVVDFDAQLEPYRNTTPIVGPAVVEVVNQTLSSGTPNLGYTIRTPADFNNDPWAVRQSVYDEHAYGAIIINANATALLRDAVTTGNSSYDPLGAAEFIIISARDDTSYYNYIIPFLSEFDLAVRSYFGPLWVQTVASEGLNFTAVPQAINPAIGFTTIDLRPFGPPVITPAVSIGLIYLIILAFFNTPFMMPIHVQLIKGNHPPLKIPQWLLWRILSNIATYFFLSLFYSFVSLAFQIPFDNPSAPDTQPADNPNAYGHASFFVFWMLNWVGMSALGFPCENMAMILGFPWSALFLIFWVITNVATGFYALDLAPGFFAWGYAWPLHRIVEALRTILFDKHSRIGLDFGILFAWIAFSIALFPLAAAFMRWKMKHGWA
;
A
#
# COMPACT_ATOMS: atom_id res chain seq x y z
N MET A 1 15.71 -25.33 85.83
CA MET A 1 16.75 -26.21 85.27
C MET A 1 16.04 -27.48 84.82
N SER A 2 15.46 -27.49 83.62
CA SER A 2 16.10 -27.73 82.29
C SER A 2 15.75 -29.17 81.90
N SER A 3 15.29 -29.52 80.70
CA SER A 3 14.76 -28.84 79.51
C SER A 3 14.33 -30.01 78.61
N ASP A 4 13.10 -30.05 78.11
CA ASP A 4 12.74 -29.56 76.77
C ASP A 4 13.68 -29.99 75.61
N THR A 5 14.26 -31.18 75.68
CA THR A 5 15.18 -31.68 74.63
C THR A 5 14.97 -33.15 74.26
N LEU A 6 13.72 -33.62 74.14
CA LEU A 6 13.46 -34.99 73.67
C LEU A 6 12.19 -35.18 72.82
N HIS A 7 11.67 -34.11 72.21
CA HIS A 7 10.58 -34.18 71.22
C HIS A 7 10.90 -33.46 69.90
N MET A 8 12.18 -33.25 69.58
CA MET A 8 12.64 -32.55 68.37
C MET A 8 13.69 -33.39 67.62
N ALA A 9 13.35 -34.61 67.22
CA ALA A 9 14.10 -35.37 66.21
C ALA A 9 13.30 -36.61 65.80
N GLU A 10 12.37 -36.44 64.85
CA GLU A 10 11.93 -37.44 63.84
C GLU A 10 10.68 -36.90 63.13
N ALA A 11 10.80 -35.72 62.53
CA ALA A 11 9.97 -35.41 61.37
C ALA A 11 10.60 -36.17 60.20
N GLY A 12 10.21 -37.44 60.08
CA GLY A 12 10.61 -38.31 58.98
C GLY A 12 10.30 -37.64 57.65
N ASP A 13 11.36 -37.42 56.89
CA ASP A 13 11.34 -37.04 55.49
C ASP A 13 10.40 -38.01 54.76
N LYS A 14 9.26 -37.52 54.25
CA LYS A 14 8.37 -38.35 53.44
C LYS A 14 9.13 -38.65 52.16
N PRO A 15 9.42 -39.91 51.80
CA PRO A 15 10.06 -40.20 50.54
C PRO A 15 9.18 -39.65 49.41
N GLU A 16 9.73 -38.75 48.60
CA GLU A 16 9.11 -38.32 47.35
C GLU A 16 8.73 -39.58 46.57
N ALA A 17 7.43 -39.73 46.29
CA ALA A 17 6.95 -40.83 45.47
C ALA A 17 7.72 -40.82 44.14
N PRO A 18 8.19 -41.96 43.64
CA PRO A 18 8.91 -42.01 42.38
C PRO A 18 8.04 -41.37 41.28
N PRO A 19 8.65 -40.60 40.36
CA PRO A 19 7.90 -39.96 39.29
C PRO A 19 7.08 -41.03 38.57
N PRO A 20 5.80 -40.76 38.26
CA PRO A 20 4.91 -41.74 37.67
C PRO A 20 5.55 -42.32 36.41
N THR A 21 5.56 -43.65 36.31
CA THR A 21 6.13 -44.35 35.16
C THR A 21 5.39 -43.93 33.88
N ALA A 22 6.16 -43.57 32.84
CA ALA A 22 5.59 -43.20 31.56
C ALA A 22 4.86 -44.41 30.95
N VAL A 23 3.56 -44.26 30.72
CA VAL A 23 2.71 -45.29 30.11
C VAL A 23 2.47 -45.00 28.63
N SER A 24 2.07 -46.03 27.88
CA SER A 24 1.71 -45.89 26.46
C SER A 24 0.45 -45.02 26.28
N PHE A 25 0.32 -44.34 25.15
CA PHE A 25 -0.82 -43.45 24.84
C PHE A 25 -2.19 -44.14 24.94
N PHE A 26 -2.25 -45.44 24.66
CA PHE A 26 -3.46 -46.26 24.71
C PHE A 26 -3.74 -46.89 26.07
N ASP A 27 -2.91 -46.63 27.08
CA ASP A 27 -3.11 -47.15 28.43
C ASP A 27 -4.48 -46.72 28.99
N PRO A 28 -5.26 -47.64 29.60
CA PRO A 28 -6.56 -47.34 30.19
C PRO A 28 -6.51 -46.21 31.23
N SER A 29 -5.39 -46.05 31.94
CA SER A 29 -5.18 -44.98 32.92
C SER A 29 -5.23 -43.58 32.32
N LEU A 30 -4.91 -43.44 31.02
CA LEU A 30 -4.98 -42.18 30.28
C LEU A 30 -6.32 -41.95 29.57
N SER A 31 -7.30 -42.86 29.66
CA SER A 31 -8.54 -42.76 28.88
C SER A 31 -9.33 -41.46 29.14
N ALA A 32 -9.44 -41.03 30.40
CA ALA A 32 -10.11 -39.79 30.78
C ALA A 32 -9.33 -38.54 30.33
N VAL A 33 -8.00 -38.55 30.51
CA VAL A 33 -7.11 -37.47 30.08
C VAL A 33 -7.13 -37.33 28.56
N ARG A 34 -7.02 -38.45 27.83
CA ARG A 34 -7.08 -38.52 26.37
C ARG A 34 -8.38 -37.92 25.83
N ARG A 35 -9.52 -38.26 26.42
CA ARG A 35 -10.81 -37.65 26.07
C ARG A 35 -10.81 -36.14 26.32
N GLY A 36 -10.30 -35.69 27.47
CA GLY A 36 -10.15 -34.27 27.79
C GLY A 36 -9.27 -33.52 26.78
N VAL A 37 -8.13 -34.10 26.43
CA VAL A 37 -7.19 -33.57 25.42
C VAL A 37 -7.85 -33.48 24.05
N PHE A 38 -8.53 -34.52 23.58
CA PHE A 38 -9.21 -34.47 22.27
C PHE A 38 -10.33 -33.42 22.23
N ILE A 39 -11.09 -33.25 23.32
CA ILE A 39 -12.12 -32.21 23.39
C ILE A 39 -11.48 -30.82 23.38
N GLN A 40 -10.44 -30.58 24.19
CA GLN A 40 -9.75 -29.29 24.23
C GLN A 40 -9.05 -28.99 22.90
N TRP A 41 -8.36 -29.97 22.31
CA TRP A 41 -7.72 -29.87 21.01
C TRP A 41 -8.75 -29.57 19.92
N GLY A 42 -9.83 -30.36 19.83
CA GLY A 42 -10.89 -30.17 18.85
C GLY A 42 -11.56 -28.80 18.97
N ARG A 43 -11.83 -28.34 20.19
CA ARG A 43 -12.37 -27.00 20.44
C ARG A 43 -11.40 -25.90 19.99
N THR A 44 -10.12 -26.02 20.33
CA THR A 44 -9.10 -25.04 19.94
C THR A 44 -8.91 -25.01 18.42
N VAL A 45 -8.80 -26.18 17.77
CA VAL A 45 -8.67 -26.28 16.31
C VAL A 45 -9.90 -25.69 15.61
N LEU A 46 -11.10 -25.98 16.10
CA LEU A 46 -12.33 -25.41 15.54
C LEU A 46 -12.33 -23.88 15.61
N ILE A 47 -11.95 -23.31 16.77
CA ILE A 47 -11.81 -21.85 16.93
C ILE A 47 -10.81 -21.29 15.92
N LEU A 48 -9.64 -21.93 15.77
CA LEU A 48 -8.62 -21.49 14.82
C LEU A 48 -9.11 -21.58 13.37
N CYS A 49 -9.76 -22.67 12.97
CA CYS A 49 -10.30 -22.85 11.62
C CYS A 49 -11.37 -21.81 11.29
N THR A 50 -12.33 -21.57 12.20
CA THR A 50 -13.37 -20.55 11.99
C THR A 50 -12.76 -19.14 11.94
N PHE A 51 -11.79 -18.84 12.81
CA PHE A 51 -11.10 -17.56 12.83
C PHE A 51 -10.32 -17.31 11.53
N ILE A 52 -9.54 -18.29 11.08
CA ILE A 52 -8.77 -18.22 9.83
C ILE A 52 -9.72 -18.01 8.65
N LEU A 53 -10.82 -18.76 8.56
CA LEU A 53 -11.80 -18.59 7.48
C LEU A 53 -12.38 -17.17 7.47
N ALA A 54 -12.74 -16.62 8.64
CA ALA A 54 -13.29 -15.27 8.75
C ALA A 54 -12.28 -14.19 8.34
N ILE A 55 -11.06 -14.24 8.89
CA ILE A 55 -10.05 -13.19 8.66
C ILE A 55 -9.41 -13.30 7.29
N LEU A 56 -9.09 -14.50 6.82
CA LEU A 56 -8.53 -14.67 5.48
C LEU A 56 -9.51 -14.24 4.40
N SER A 57 -10.83 -14.45 4.59
CA SER A 57 -11.84 -13.99 3.62
C SER A 57 -11.71 -12.49 3.28
N LEU A 58 -11.21 -11.65 4.19
CA LEU A 58 -10.96 -10.23 3.91
C LEU A 58 -9.94 -10.02 2.78
N PHE A 59 -8.92 -10.86 2.71
CA PHE A 59 -7.86 -10.77 1.71
C PHE A 59 -8.35 -11.12 0.30
N TRP A 60 -9.30 -12.04 0.17
CA TRP A 60 -9.96 -12.32 -1.13
C TRP A 60 -11.05 -11.29 -1.42
N ALA A 61 -11.79 -10.86 -0.39
CA ALA A 61 -12.90 -9.93 -0.56
C ALA A 61 -12.47 -8.56 -1.08
N VAL A 62 -11.27 -8.08 -0.74
CA VAL A 62 -10.77 -6.78 -1.23
C VAL A 62 -10.67 -6.73 -2.75
N GLN A 63 -10.35 -7.85 -3.41
CA GLN A 63 -10.23 -7.90 -4.87
C GLN A 63 -11.50 -8.39 -5.59
N SER A 64 -12.52 -8.80 -4.85
CA SER A 64 -13.72 -9.46 -5.42
C SER A 64 -14.52 -8.60 -6.41
N ARG A 65 -14.37 -7.28 -6.35
CA ARG A 65 -15.12 -6.31 -7.18
C ARG A 65 -14.26 -5.46 -8.10
N VAL A 66 -12.98 -5.81 -8.29
CA VAL A 66 -12.05 -5.02 -9.11
C VAL A 66 -12.64 -4.73 -10.49
N ASN A 67 -13.09 -5.75 -11.22
CA ASN A 67 -13.67 -5.59 -12.56
C ASN A 67 -14.90 -4.67 -12.59
N GLN A 68 -15.72 -4.67 -11.54
CA GLN A 68 -16.92 -3.84 -11.46
C GLN A 68 -16.58 -2.38 -11.09
N ASN A 69 -15.48 -2.19 -10.36
CA ASN A 69 -15.01 -0.91 -9.89
C ASN A 69 -13.95 -0.28 -10.80
N MET A 70 -13.61 -0.89 -11.94
CA MET A 70 -12.68 -0.33 -12.94
C MET A 70 -13.00 1.13 -13.33
N PRO A 71 -14.28 1.56 -13.42
CA PRO A 71 -14.63 2.96 -13.68
C PRO A 71 -14.17 3.95 -12.59
N ALA A 72 -13.76 3.48 -11.41
CA ALA A 72 -13.16 4.32 -10.37
C ALA A 72 -11.76 4.82 -10.78
N LEU A 73 -11.06 4.09 -11.64
CA LEU A 73 -9.78 4.52 -12.23
C LEU A 73 -10.06 5.55 -13.33
N LYS A 74 -10.22 6.81 -12.91
CA LYS A 74 -10.58 7.91 -13.82
C LYS A 74 -9.42 8.26 -14.74
N ILE A 75 -9.69 8.27 -16.05
CA ILE A 75 -8.77 8.76 -17.09
C ILE A 75 -9.41 9.96 -17.76
N TRP A 76 -8.73 11.10 -17.76
CA TRP A 76 -9.24 12.28 -18.45
C TRP A 76 -8.86 12.28 -19.92
N VAL A 77 -9.76 12.71 -20.79
CA VAL A 77 -9.48 12.89 -22.20
C VAL A 77 -9.67 14.37 -22.51
N VAL A 78 -8.60 15.03 -22.93
CA VAL A 78 -8.57 16.47 -23.19
C VAL A 78 -8.17 16.70 -24.64
N ASP A 79 -9.10 17.24 -25.41
CA ASP A 79 -8.92 17.49 -26.83
C ASP A 79 -8.48 18.93 -27.09
N PHE A 80 -7.19 19.14 -27.39
CA PHE A 80 -6.68 20.46 -27.82
C PHE A 80 -6.67 20.61 -29.35
N ASP A 81 -6.96 19.57 -30.13
CA ASP A 81 -6.78 19.53 -31.59
C ASP A 81 -7.56 20.66 -32.28
N ALA A 82 -6.84 21.53 -32.97
CA ALA A 82 -7.38 22.74 -33.60
C ALA A 82 -8.17 23.69 -32.68
N GLN A 83 -8.02 23.59 -31.35
CA GLN A 83 -8.70 24.49 -30.39
C GLN A 83 -7.85 25.71 -30.01
N LEU A 84 -6.52 25.63 -30.22
CA LEU A 84 -5.55 26.67 -29.86
C LEU A 84 -4.94 27.34 -31.08
N GLU A 85 -4.57 28.62 -30.95
CA GLU A 85 -3.75 29.31 -31.96
C GLU A 85 -2.37 28.63 -32.06
N PRO A 86 -1.78 28.50 -33.26
CA PRO A 86 -2.23 28.99 -34.57
C PRO A 86 -3.17 28.03 -35.36
N TYR A 87 -3.63 26.93 -34.75
CA TYR A 87 -4.29 25.81 -35.45
C TYR A 87 -5.82 25.91 -35.54
N ARG A 88 -6.43 26.98 -35.02
CA ARG A 88 -7.90 27.17 -35.01
C ARG A 88 -8.58 27.17 -36.38
N ASN A 89 -7.82 27.46 -37.43
CA ASN A 89 -8.34 27.46 -38.80
C ASN A 89 -8.33 26.08 -39.45
N THR A 90 -7.78 25.05 -38.80
CA THR A 90 -7.74 23.68 -39.30
C THR A 90 -9.00 22.93 -38.88
N THR A 91 -9.63 22.19 -39.79
CA THR A 91 -10.75 21.29 -39.43
C THR A 91 -10.22 20.08 -38.67
N PRO A 92 -10.57 19.86 -37.39
CA PRO A 92 -10.04 18.76 -36.60
C PRO A 92 -10.60 17.41 -37.06
N ILE A 93 -9.74 16.39 -37.09
CA ILE A 93 -10.11 15.00 -37.43
C ILE A 93 -9.60 14.05 -36.36
N VAL A 94 -8.36 14.26 -35.87
CA VAL A 94 -7.73 13.41 -34.87
C VAL A 94 -8.48 13.50 -33.54
N GLY A 95 -8.70 14.71 -33.01
CA GLY A 95 -9.42 14.94 -31.75
C GLY A 95 -10.80 14.28 -31.71
N PRO A 96 -11.69 14.60 -32.66
CA PRO A 96 -13.01 13.98 -32.76
C PRO A 96 -12.99 12.45 -32.88
N ALA A 97 -12.01 11.87 -33.58
CA ALA A 97 -11.89 10.42 -33.71
C ALA A 97 -11.53 9.74 -32.38
N VAL A 98 -10.62 10.34 -31.60
CA VAL A 98 -10.28 9.84 -30.26
C VAL A 98 -11.49 9.93 -29.33
N VAL A 99 -12.21 11.05 -29.34
CA VAL A 99 -13.42 11.26 -28.53
C VAL A 99 -14.52 10.27 -28.89
N GLU A 100 -14.70 9.95 -30.19
CA GLU A 100 -15.69 8.98 -30.62
C GLU A 100 -15.38 7.57 -30.13
N VAL A 101 -14.11 7.15 -30.14
CA VAL A 101 -13.70 5.84 -29.59
C VAL A 101 -13.91 5.77 -28.08
N VAL A 102 -13.72 6.89 -27.36
CA VAL A 102 -14.08 6.99 -25.94
C VAL A 102 -15.57 6.77 -25.74
N ASN A 103 -16.43 7.42 -26.53
CA ASN A 103 -17.89 7.26 -26.45
C ASN A 103 -18.33 5.83 -26.76
N GLN A 104 -17.71 5.19 -27.75
CA GLN A 104 -17.96 3.78 -28.09
C GLN A 104 -17.53 2.84 -26.95
N THR A 105 -16.37 3.10 -26.34
CA THR A 105 -15.86 2.33 -25.21
C THR A 105 -16.77 2.45 -23.99
N LEU A 106 -17.25 3.66 -23.68
CA LEU A 106 -18.19 3.88 -22.57
C LEU A 106 -19.57 3.22 -22.83
N SER A 107 -19.95 3.06 -24.10
CA SER A 107 -21.24 2.47 -24.50
C SER A 107 -21.21 0.95 -24.66
N SER A 108 -20.04 0.31 -24.69
CA SER A 108 -19.88 -1.13 -25.00
C SER A 108 -20.43 -2.06 -23.91
N GLY A 109 -20.62 -1.58 -22.69
CA GLY A 109 -21.04 -2.38 -21.53
C GLY A 109 -19.99 -3.37 -21.00
N THR A 110 -18.77 -3.35 -21.56
CA THR A 110 -17.63 -4.13 -21.05
C THR A 110 -16.91 -3.36 -19.93
N PRO A 111 -16.31 -4.03 -18.94
CA PRO A 111 -15.47 -3.37 -17.94
C PRO A 111 -14.38 -2.52 -18.62
N ASN A 112 -14.34 -1.23 -18.32
CA ASN A 112 -13.39 -0.28 -18.87
C ASN A 112 -12.93 0.70 -17.79
N LEU A 113 -11.88 1.47 -18.09
CA LEU A 113 -11.43 2.57 -17.25
C LEU A 113 -12.48 3.69 -17.25
N GLY A 114 -12.49 4.50 -16.19
CA GLY A 114 -13.43 5.61 -16.02
C GLY A 114 -13.09 6.82 -16.90
N TYR A 115 -13.25 6.69 -18.22
CA TYR A 115 -12.97 7.79 -19.14
C TYR A 115 -13.92 8.98 -18.90
N THR A 116 -13.35 10.18 -18.78
CA THR A 116 -14.11 11.43 -18.63
C THR A 116 -13.56 12.47 -19.60
N ILE A 117 -14.41 12.95 -20.51
CA ILE A 117 -14.03 14.01 -21.45
C ILE A 117 -14.04 15.35 -20.69
N ARG A 118 -12.95 16.10 -20.79
CA ARG A 118 -12.77 17.43 -20.21
C ARG A 118 -12.45 18.44 -21.30
N THR A 119 -12.83 19.69 -21.07
CA THR A 119 -12.55 20.75 -22.05
C THR A 119 -11.19 21.37 -21.79
N PRO A 120 -10.46 21.84 -22.82
CA PRO A 120 -9.23 22.62 -22.63
C PRO A 120 -9.39 23.83 -21.70
N ALA A 121 -10.59 24.43 -21.67
CA ALA A 121 -10.91 25.56 -20.81
C ALA A 121 -10.83 25.22 -19.32
N ASP A 122 -11.10 23.97 -18.93
CA ASP A 122 -10.95 23.49 -17.54
C ASP A 122 -9.49 23.56 -17.04
N PHE A 123 -8.53 23.65 -17.98
CA PHE A 123 -7.09 23.66 -17.73
C PHE A 123 -6.42 24.95 -18.21
N ASN A 124 -7.17 26.05 -18.30
CA ASN A 124 -6.68 27.34 -18.82
C ASN A 124 -6.07 27.25 -20.23
N ASN A 125 -6.49 26.27 -21.03
CA ASN A 125 -5.94 25.97 -22.35
C ASN A 125 -4.45 25.56 -22.35
N ASP A 126 -3.94 25.04 -21.23
CA ASP A 126 -2.56 24.61 -21.08
C ASP A 126 -2.46 23.08 -20.87
N PRO A 127 -1.84 22.33 -21.81
CA PRO A 127 -1.56 20.91 -21.64
C PRO A 127 -0.74 20.59 -20.37
N TRP A 128 0.13 21.49 -19.92
CA TRP A 128 0.91 21.28 -18.70
C TRP A 128 0.06 21.29 -17.44
N ALA A 129 -1.03 22.06 -17.42
CA ALA A 129 -1.99 22.04 -16.32
C ALA A 129 -2.75 20.71 -16.23
N VAL A 130 -2.92 20.00 -17.35
CA VAL A 130 -3.45 18.61 -17.35
C VAL A 130 -2.45 17.68 -16.68
N ARG A 131 -1.16 17.75 -17.05
CA ARG A 131 -0.09 16.95 -16.41
C ARG A 131 0.01 17.23 -14.91
N GLN A 132 -0.03 18.50 -14.51
CA GLN A 132 -0.03 18.89 -13.09
C GLN A 132 -1.22 18.27 -12.35
N SER A 133 -2.41 18.27 -12.96
CA SER A 133 -3.59 17.71 -12.31
C SER A 133 -3.52 16.18 -12.15
N VAL A 134 -2.84 15.48 -13.06
CA VAL A 134 -2.53 14.06 -12.91
C VAL A 134 -1.50 13.84 -11.80
N TYR A 135 -0.45 14.67 -11.73
CA TYR A 135 0.53 14.69 -10.64
C TYR A 135 -0.14 14.84 -9.27
N ASP A 136 -1.07 15.79 -9.14
CA ASP A 136 -1.86 16.04 -7.93
C ASP A 136 -2.91 14.94 -7.61
N GLU A 137 -2.88 13.84 -8.36
CA GLU A 137 -3.70 12.63 -8.18
C GLU A 137 -5.22 12.84 -8.37
N HIS A 138 -5.65 13.89 -9.06
CA HIS A 138 -7.08 14.11 -9.36
C HIS A 138 -7.65 13.07 -10.34
N ALA A 139 -6.78 12.44 -11.13
CA ALA A 139 -7.06 11.34 -12.03
C ALA A 139 -5.93 10.30 -11.97
N TYR A 140 -6.19 9.08 -12.43
CA TYR A 140 -5.18 8.04 -12.57
C TYR A 140 -4.32 8.21 -13.83
N GLY A 141 -4.81 8.98 -14.79
CA GLY A 141 -4.06 9.34 -15.97
C GLY A 141 -4.83 10.31 -16.85
N ALA A 142 -4.19 10.75 -17.93
CA ALA A 142 -4.84 11.59 -18.93
C ALA A 142 -4.42 11.18 -20.34
N ILE A 143 -5.29 11.43 -21.30
CA ILE A 143 -5.07 11.36 -22.73
C ILE A 143 -5.12 12.82 -23.22
N ILE A 144 -3.97 13.35 -23.59
CA ILE A 144 -3.85 14.72 -24.12
C ILE A 144 -3.73 14.60 -25.62
N ILE A 145 -4.70 15.13 -26.36
CA ILE A 145 -4.60 15.22 -27.82
C ILE A 145 -3.95 16.56 -28.14
N ASN A 146 -2.85 16.54 -28.89
CA ASN A 146 -2.05 17.73 -29.10
C ASN A 146 -2.75 18.72 -30.04
N ALA A 147 -2.56 20.02 -29.78
CA ALA A 147 -3.26 21.07 -30.53
C ALA A 147 -2.96 21.10 -32.03
N ASN A 148 -1.80 20.58 -32.40
CA ASN A 148 -1.28 20.52 -33.74
C ASN A 148 -1.49 19.15 -34.43
N ALA A 149 -2.19 18.20 -33.80
CA ALA A 149 -2.27 16.82 -34.27
C ALA A 149 -2.82 16.71 -35.70
N THR A 150 -4.01 17.27 -35.97
CA THR A 150 -4.59 17.23 -37.32
C THR A 150 -3.80 18.10 -38.30
N ALA A 151 -3.29 19.25 -37.84
CA ALA A 151 -2.55 20.18 -38.69
C ALA A 151 -1.24 19.57 -39.20
N LEU A 152 -0.45 18.95 -38.32
CA LEU A 152 0.81 18.30 -38.70
C LEU A 152 0.58 17.06 -39.56
N LEU A 153 -0.47 16.28 -39.28
CA LEU A 153 -0.82 15.13 -40.11
C LEU A 153 -1.21 15.55 -41.54
N ARG A 154 -2.05 16.58 -41.68
CA ARG A 154 -2.42 17.13 -42.99
C ARG A 154 -1.21 17.77 -43.70
N ASP A 155 -0.38 18.50 -42.97
CA ASP A 155 0.86 19.07 -43.52
C ASP A 155 1.78 17.98 -44.05
N ALA A 156 1.95 16.88 -43.33
CA ALA A 156 2.81 15.77 -43.73
C ALA A 156 2.42 15.18 -45.10
N VAL A 157 1.13 14.99 -45.36
CA VAL A 157 0.66 14.42 -46.63
C VAL A 157 0.61 15.48 -47.76
N THR A 158 0.40 16.75 -47.43
CA THR A 158 0.33 17.83 -48.42
C THR A 158 1.71 18.30 -48.89
N THR A 159 2.66 18.46 -47.98
CA THR A 159 4.02 18.96 -48.27
C THR A 159 5.03 17.84 -48.47
N GLY A 160 4.70 16.60 -48.09
CA GLY A 160 5.63 15.48 -48.16
C GLY A 160 6.66 15.48 -47.04
N ASN A 161 6.32 15.99 -45.85
CA ASN A 161 7.23 16.06 -44.71
C ASN A 161 7.57 14.67 -44.15
N SER A 162 8.73 14.14 -44.54
CA SER A 162 9.23 12.84 -44.09
C SER A 162 9.66 12.80 -42.61
N SER A 163 9.78 13.97 -41.95
CA SER A 163 10.11 14.06 -40.52
C SER A 163 8.88 13.98 -39.60
N TYR A 164 7.68 13.78 -40.16
CA TYR A 164 6.47 13.58 -39.38
C TYR A 164 6.56 12.33 -38.50
N ASP A 165 6.30 12.49 -37.20
CA ASP A 165 6.22 11.43 -36.21
C ASP A 165 4.76 11.21 -35.78
N PRO A 166 4.16 10.04 -36.10
CA PRO A 166 2.81 9.70 -35.66
C PRO A 166 2.63 9.73 -34.14
N LEU A 167 3.68 9.44 -33.35
CA LEU A 167 3.57 9.38 -31.88
C LEU A 167 3.37 10.77 -31.25
N GLY A 168 3.60 11.84 -32.00
CA GLY A 168 3.37 13.22 -31.55
C GLY A 168 1.90 13.67 -31.61
N ALA A 169 0.96 12.83 -32.07
CA ALA A 169 -0.44 13.21 -32.19
C ALA A 169 -1.15 13.33 -30.84
N ALA A 170 -0.85 12.42 -29.91
CA ALA A 170 -1.45 12.43 -28.58
C ALA A 170 -0.49 11.83 -27.53
N GLU A 171 -0.79 12.06 -26.26
CA GLU A 171 0.04 11.63 -25.14
C GLU A 171 -0.81 10.92 -24.08
N PHE A 172 -0.29 9.81 -23.55
CA PHE A 172 -0.79 9.20 -22.32
C PHE A 172 0.05 9.67 -21.14
N ILE A 173 -0.57 10.37 -20.19
CA ILE A 173 0.08 10.83 -18.97
C ILE A 173 -0.28 9.88 -17.83
N ILE A 174 0.71 9.25 -17.23
CA ILE A 174 0.55 8.28 -16.13
C ILE A 174 1.56 8.54 -15.01
N ILE A 175 1.37 7.85 -13.88
CA ILE A 175 2.26 7.88 -12.71
C ILE A 175 2.36 6.46 -12.17
N SER A 176 3.19 5.60 -12.77
CA SER A 176 3.19 4.19 -12.37
C SER A 176 3.61 3.98 -10.91
N ALA A 177 4.43 4.88 -10.36
CA ALA A 177 4.81 4.87 -8.95
C ALA A 177 3.66 5.13 -7.95
N ARG A 178 2.50 5.65 -8.41
CA ARG A 178 1.32 5.84 -7.56
C ARG A 178 0.80 4.50 -7.05
N ASP A 179 0.67 3.52 -7.95
CA ASP A 179 0.33 2.14 -7.59
C ASP A 179 0.75 1.16 -8.68
N ASP A 180 1.99 0.67 -8.60
CA ASP A 180 2.62 -0.18 -9.61
C ASP A 180 1.73 -1.34 -10.07
N THR A 181 1.09 -2.03 -9.13
CA THR A 181 0.24 -3.19 -9.41
C THR A 181 -0.99 -2.80 -10.25
N SER A 182 -1.67 -1.68 -9.94
CA SER A 182 -2.82 -1.24 -10.74
C SER A 182 -2.42 -0.69 -12.10
N TYR A 183 -1.28 0.02 -12.20
CA TYR A 183 -0.84 0.56 -13.48
C TYR A 183 -0.42 -0.55 -14.44
N TYR A 184 0.39 -1.52 -13.99
CA TYR A 184 0.88 -2.59 -14.86
C TYR A 184 -0.17 -3.65 -15.20
N ASN A 185 -1.08 -3.99 -14.28
CA ASN A 185 -2.09 -5.01 -14.55
C ASN A 185 -3.36 -4.46 -15.23
N TYR A 186 -3.65 -3.17 -15.07
CA TYR A 186 -4.90 -2.57 -15.55
C TYR A 186 -4.64 -1.38 -16.47
N ILE A 187 -4.14 -0.25 -15.94
CA ILE A 187 -4.16 1.01 -16.70
C ILE A 187 -3.37 0.92 -18.02
N ILE A 188 -2.13 0.44 -17.98
CA ILE A 188 -1.26 0.37 -19.18
C ILE A 188 -1.83 -0.58 -20.24
N PRO A 189 -2.24 -1.83 -19.91
CA PRO A 189 -2.92 -2.70 -20.87
C PRO A 189 -4.18 -2.06 -21.50
N PHE A 190 -5.06 -1.47 -20.69
CA PHE A 190 -6.28 -0.80 -21.21
C PHE A 190 -5.95 0.41 -22.10
N LEU A 191 -4.91 1.18 -21.79
CA LEU A 191 -4.44 2.27 -22.66
C LEU A 191 -3.86 1.76 -23.98
N SER A 192 -3.19 0.59 -23.96
CA SER A 192 -2.65 -0.05 -25.16
C SER A 192 -3.76 -0.58 -26.07
N GLU A 193 -4.80 -1.17 -25.48
CA GLU A 193 -6.01 -1.58 -26.21
C GLU A 193 -6.75 -0.36 -26.79
N PHE A 194 -6.83 0.73 -26.03
CA PHE A 194 -7.42 1.99 -26.50
C PHE A 194 -6.65 2.58 -27.68
N ASP A 195 -5.32 2.62 -27.64
CA ASP A 195 -4.48 3.06 -28.77
C ASP A 195 -4.80 2.24 -30.04
N LEU A 196 -4.86 0.92 -29.92
CA LEU A 196 -5.19 0.03 -31.03
C LEU A 196 -6.62 0.29 -31.57
N ALA A 197 -7.60 0.50 -30.69
CA ALA A 197 -8.97 0.82 -31.07
C ALA A 197 -9.04 2.16 -31.82
N VAL A 198 -8.32 3.19 -31.35
CA VAL A 198 -8.23 4.49 -32.02
C VAL A 198 -7.64 4.36 -33.41
N ARG A 199 -6.51 3.67 -33.56
CA ARG A 199 -5.87 3.47 -34.87
C ARG A 199 -6.76 2.67 -35.82
N SER A 200 -7.46 1.67 -35.32
CA SER A 200 -8.41 0.86 -36.11
C SER A 200 -9.62 1.68 -36.60
N TYR A 201 -10.10 2.63 -35.79
CA TYR A 201 -11.18 3.53 -36.17
C TYR A 201 -10.70 4.64 -37.13
N PHE A 202 -9.56 5.25 -36.82
CA PHE A 202 -9.02 6.39 -37.55
C PHE A 202 -8.46 6.03 -38.93
N GLY A 203 -7.80 4.88 -39.07
CA GLY A 203 -7.15 4.48 -40.32
C GLY A 203 -8.07 4.55 -41.56
N PRO A 204 -9.23 3.87 -41.56
CA PRO A 204 -10.18 3.95 -42.68
C PRO A 204 -10.71 5.37 -42.93
N LEU A 205 -11.03 6.12 -41.87
CA LEU A 205 -11.51 7.51 -41.95
C LEU A 205 -10.46 8.42 -42.62
N TRP A 206 -9.20 8.25 -42.23
CA TRP A 206 -8.10 9.03 -42.76
C TRP A 206 -7.81 8.70 -44.22
N VAL A 207 -7.76 7.41 -44.58
CA VAL A 207 -7.56 6.98 -45.97
C VAL A 207 -8.67 7.52 -46.88
N GLN A 208 -9.93 7.52 -46.44
CA GLN A 208 -11.04 8.11 -47.19
C GLN A 208 -10.85 9.62 -47.38
N THR A 209 -10.42 10.33 -46.33
CA THR A 209 -10.16 11.77 -46.38
C THR A 209 -9.05 12.09 -47.39
N VAL A 210 -7.90 11.43 -47.28
CA VAL A 210 -6.74 11.59 -48.18
C VAL A 210 -7.11 11.29 -49.64
N ALA A 211 -7.87 10.23 -49.87
CA ALA A 211 -8.34 9.86 -51.22
C ALA A 211 -9.32 10.90 -51.79
N SER A 212 -10.24 11.42 -50.97
CA SER A 212 -11.23 12.43 -51.39
C SER A 212 -10.60 13.79 -51.70
N GLU A 213 -9.54 14.15 -50.98
CA GLU A 213 -8.81 15.41 -51.17
C GLU A 213 -7.71 15.31 -52.24
N GLY A 214 -7.47 14.11 -52.80
CA GLY A 214 -6.48 13.88 -53.86
C GLY A 214 -5.03 14.10 -53.42
N LEU A 215 -4.73 13.90 -52.12
CA LEU A 215 -3.42 14.16 -51.56
C LEU A 215 -2.40 13.07 -51.91
N ASN A 216 -1.12 13.44 -52.06
CA ASN A 216 -0.07 12.50 -52.43
C ASN A 216 0.41 11.67 -51.22
N PHE A 217 -0.21 10.50 -51.05
CA PHE A 217 0.08 9.57 -49.95
C PHE A 217 1.38 8.76 -50.10
N THR A 218 2.07 8.84 -51.25
CA THR A 218 3.28 8.03 -51.51
C THR A 218 4.55 8.59 -50.89
N ALA A 219 4.58 9.90 -50.60
CA ALA A 219 5.77 10.58 -50.11
C ALA A 219 6.03 10.32 -48.61
N VAL A 220 4.99 10.08 -47.81
CA VAL A 220 5.07 9.95 -46.35
C VAL A 220 4.22 8.75 -45.86
N PRO A 221 4.72 7.51 -46.00
CA PRO A 221 3.95 6.31 -45.67
C PRO A 221 3.49 6.25 -44.20
N GLN A 222 4.31 6.77 -43.27
CA GLN A 222 3.97 6.79 -41.85
C GLN A 222 2.80 7.72 -41.51
N ALA A 223 2.55 8.75 -42.33
CA ALA A 223 1.38 9.61 -42.22
C ALA A 223 0.10 8.93 -42.71
N ILE A 224 0.18 7.73 -43.30
CA ILE A 224 -0.97 6.93 -43.74
C ILE A 224 -1.18 5.73 -42.82
N ASN A 225 -0.12 5.01 -42.47
CA ASN A 225 -0.17 3.88 -41.54
C ASN A 225 1.07 3.93 -40.63
N PRO A 226 0.94 4.17 -39.32
CA PRO A 226 -0.31 4.22 -38.54
C PRO A 226 -1.07 5.56 -38.58
N ALA A 227 -0.55 6.59 -39.27
CA ALA A 227 -1.05 7.97 -39.31
C ALA A 227 -0.96 8.73 -37.97
N ILE A 228 -1.52 8.16 -36.91
CA ILE A 228 -1.48 8.69 -35.55
C ILE A 228 -0.98 7.64 -34.56
N GLY A 229 -0.50 8.10 -33.43
CA GLY A 229 -0.09 7.28 -32.30
C GLY A 229 0.00 8.11 -31.02
N PHE A 230 0.23 7.41 -29.92
CA PHE A 230 0.26 7.98 -28.59
C PHE A 230 1.64 7.80 -27.98
N THR A 231 2.20 8.88 -27.44
CA THR A 231 3.41 8.81 -26.62
C THR A 231 3.02 8.61 -25.16
N THR A 232 3.52 7.56 -24.52
CA THR A 232 3.31 7.37 -23.08
C THR A 232 4.37 8.13 -22.29
N ILE A 233 3.93 9.05 -21.44
CA ILE A 233 4.75 9.85 -20.54
C ILE A 233 4.38 9.46 -19.11
N ASP A 234 5.29 8.76 -18.46
CA ASP A 234 5.18 8.45 -17.05
C ASP A 234 5.91 9.53 -16.24
N LEU A 235 5.14 10.32 -15.49
CA LEU A 235 5.71 11.43 -14.72
C LEU A 235 6.63 10.93 -13.61
N ARG A 236 6.30 9.78 -13.01
CA ARG A 236 7.09 9.11 -11.97
C ARG A 236 7.05 7.60 -12.20
N PRO A 237 8.02 7.06 -12.97
CA PRO A 237 8.17 5.63 -13.18
C PRO A 237 8.46 4.89 -11.88
N PHE A 238 7.85 3.73 -11.71
CA PHE A 238 8.18 2.83 -10.60
C PHE A 238 9.53 2.15 -10.86
N GLY A 239 10.58 2.59 -10.18
CA GLY A 239 11.90 1.98 -10.25
C GLY A 239 12.89 2.58 -9.25
N PRO A 240 14.07 1.96 -9.08
CA PRO A 240 14.46 0.64 -9.57
C PRO A 240 13.70 -0.51 -8.89
N PRO A 241 13.68 -1.74 -9.46
CA PRO A 241 12.94 -2.88 -8.91
C PRO A 241 13.31 -3.28 -7.48
N VAL A 242 14.54 -2.96 -7.05
CA VAL A 242 15.02 -3.19 -5.68
C VAL A 242 14.23 -2.40 -4.63
N ILE A 243 13.48 -1.37 -5.01
CA ILE A 243 12.59 -0.62 -4.11
C ILE A 243 11.34 -1.44 -3.73
N THR A 244 10.92 -2.40 -4.57
CA THR A 244 9.67 -3.15 -4.39
C THR A 244 9.48 -3.69 -2.97
N PRO A 245 10.45 -4.37 -2.33
CA PRO A 245 10.28 -4.87 -0.97
C PRO A 245 10.04 -3.75 0.06
N ALA A 246 10.63 -2.57 -0.12
CA ALA A 246 10.49 -1.44 0.80
C ALA A 246 9.07 -0.85 0.80
N VAL A 247 8.34 -0.94 -0.31
CA VAL A 247 7.01 -0.32 -0.49
C VAL A 247 5.86 -1.33 -0.56
N SER A 248 6.16 -2.63 -0.44
CA SER A 248 5.17 -3.72 -0.54
C SER A 248 5.32 -4.72 0.63
N ILE A 249 5.46 -6.01 0.32
CA ILE A 249 5.46 -7.14 1.26
C ILE A 249 6.52 -6.99 2.36
N GLY A 250 7.64 -6.30 2.11
CA GLY A 250 8.67 -6.09 3.14
C GLY A 250 8.15 -5.32 4.37
N LEU A 251 7.10 -4.52 4.22
CA LEU A 251 6.45 -3.83 5.34
C LEU A 251 5.73 -4.77 6.31
N ILE A 252 5.47 -6.03 5.91
CA ILE A 252 5.01 -7.06 6.86
C ILE A 252 6.09 -7.31 7.92
N TYR A 253 7.37 -7.28 7.55
CA TYR A 253 8.46 -7.44 8.51
C TYR A 253 8.46 -6.32 9.56
N LEU A 254 8.07 -5.10 9.18
CA LEU A 254 7.93 -3.99 10.12
C LEU A 254 6.87 -4.28 11.19
N ILE A 255 5.71 -4.83 10.82
CA ILE A 255 4.66 -5.26 11.77
C ILE A 255 5.16 -6.41 12.66
N ILE A 256 5.83 -7.41 12.07
CA ILE A 256 6.33 -8.59 12.78
C ILE A 256 7.37 -8.19 13.83
N LEU A 257 8.35 -7.35 13.46
CA LEU A 257 9.36 -6.82 14.39
C LEU A 257 8.71 -6.00 15.51
N ALA A 258 7.71 -5.19 15.18
CA ALA A 258 6.96 -4.41 16.17
C ALA A 258 6.27 -5.28 17.23
N PHE A 259 5.65 -6.39 16.78
CA PHE A 259 4.97 -7.34 17.65
C PHE A 259 5.95 -8.10 18.56
N PHE A 260 7.01 -8.67 17.97
CA PHE A 260 7.97 -9.47 18.72
C PHE A 260 8.80 -8.65 19.72
N ASN A 261 8.87 -7.33 19.57
CA ASN A 261 9.50 -6.47 20.56
C ASN A 261 8.96 -6.71 21.99
N THR A 262 7.63 -6.85 22.16
CA THR A 262 7.02 -7.03 23.49
C THR A 262 7.53 -8.28 24.21
N PRO A 263 7.46 -9.50 23.67
CA PRO A 263 7.98 -10.69 24.35
C PRO A 263 9.49 -10.66 24.58
N PHE A 264 10.28 -10.00 23.73
CA PHE A 264 11.72 -9.83 23.97
C PHE A 264 12.03 -8.85 25.12
N MET A 265 11.26 -7.77 25.25
CA MET A 265 11.47 -6.76 26.28
C MET A 265 10.85 -7.12 27.64
N MET A 266 9.78 -7.91 27.66
CA MET A 266 9.06 -8.27 28.89
C MET A 266 9.94 -8.90 30.00
N PRO A 267 10.83 -9.88 29.72
CA PRO A 267 11.75 -10.42 30.72
C PRO A 267 12.64 -9.35 31.36
N ILE A 268 13.06 -8.35 30.58
CA ILE A 268 13.87 -7.22 31.05
C ILE A 268 13.02 -6.30 31.92
N HIS A 269 11.83 -5.93 31.46
CA HIS A 269 10.92 -5.04 32.19
C HIS A 269 10.44 -5.65 33.52
N VAL A 270 10.30 -6.97 33.61
CA VAL A 270 9.88 -7.67 34.83
C VAL A 270 10.95 -7.63 35.92
N GLN A 271 12.24 -7.52 35.58
CA GLN A 271 13.31 -7.41 36.58
C GLN A 271 13.10 -6.20 37.51
N LEU A 272 12.55 -5.10 37.00
CA LEU A 272 12.23 -3.89 37.79
C LEU A 272 11.11 -4.10 38.83
N ILE A 273 10.38 -5.21 38.76
CA ILE A 273 9.33 -5.60 39.71
C ILE A 273 9.77 -6.81 40.54
N LYS A 274 10.40 -7.79 39.90
CA LYS A 274 10.84 -9.06 40.50
C LYS A 274 12.36 -9.09 40.53
N GLY A 275 12.93 -8.83 41.71
CA GLY A 275 14.37 -8.85 41.92
C GLY A 275 14.73 -8.69 43.39
N ASN A 276 16.03 -8.68 43.71
CA ASN A 276 16.53 -8.43 45.06
C ASN A 276 16.60 -6.93 45.38
N HIS A 277 15.56 -6.19 44.99
CA HIS A 277 15.42 -4.75 45.22
C HIS A 277 13.94 -4.40 45.41
N PRO A 278 13.62 -3.23 46.00
CA PRO A 278 12.23 -2.78 46.11
C PRO A 278 11.55 -2.68 44.73
N PRO A 279 10.29 -3.11 44.59
CA PRO A 279 9.60 -3.07 43.31
C PRO A 279 9.31 -1.62 42.88
N LEU A 280 9.48 -1.33 41.59
CA LEU A 280 9.15 -0.04 41.02
C LEU A 280 7.64 0.27 41.12
N LYS A 281 7.28 1.55 41.34
CA LYS A 281 5.88 1.97 41.35
C LYS A 281 5.23 1.68 39.99
N ILE A 282 4.02 1.13 39.99
CA ILE A 282 3.31 0.72 38.76
C ILE A 282 3.22 1.84 37.71
N PRO A 283 2.89 3.11 38.03
CA PRO A 283 2.85 4.17 37.03
C PRO A 283 4.23 4.46 36.39
N GLN A 284 5.31 4.41 37.19
CA GLN A 284 6.67 4.60 36.69
C GLN A 284 7.13 3.42 35.84
N TRP A 285 6.70 2.21 36.19
CA TRP A 285 6.95 1.02 35.40
C TRP A 285 6.22 1.06 34.05
N LEU A 286 4.96 1.52 34.02
CA LEU A 286 4.22 1.70 32.75
C LEU A 286 4.85 2.78 31.88
N LEU A 287 5.26 3.91 32.48
CA LEU A 287 5.97 4.96 31.75
C LEU A 287 7.30 4.45 31.18
N TRP A 288 8.06 3.67 31.96
CA TRP A 288 9.28 3.02 31.50
C TRP A 288 9.02 2.12 30.29
N ARG A 289 7.96 1.32 30.30
CA ARG A 289 7.60 0.45 29.17
C ARG A 289 7.34 1.24 27.89
N ILE A 290 6.56 2.33 27.99
CA ILE A 290 6.25 3.19 26.84
C ILE A 290 7.54 3.82 26.28
N LEU A 291 8.36 4.43 27.14
CA LEU A 291 9.61 5.08 26.71
C LEU A 291 10.62 4.07 26.15
N SER A 292 10.75 2.92 26.80
CA SER A 292 11.61 1.83 26.36
C SER A 292 11.19 1.32 24.99
N ASN A 293 9.88 1.14 24.73
CA ASN A 293 9.41 0.66 23.42
C ASN A 293 9.59 1.70 22.32
N ILE A 294 9.35 2.98 22.59
CA ILE A 294 9.64 4.06 21.63
C ILE A 294 11.12 4.07 21.26
N ALA A 295 12.01 3.96 22.25
CA ALA A 295 13.45 3.89 22.03
C ALA A 295 13.86 2.63 21.27
N THR A 296 13.31 1.46 21.62
CA THR A 296 13.62 0.22 20.90
C THR A 296 13.14 0.29 19.44
N TYR A 297 11.94 0.81 19.18
CA TYR A 297 11.46 1.01 17.82
C TYR A 297 12.31 2.00 17.03
N PHE A 298 12.87 3.03 17.67
CA PHE A 298 13.79 3.97 17.01
C PHE A 298 15.04 3.27 16.47
N PHE A 299 15.67 2.40 17.27
CA PHE A 299 16.84 1.63 16.84
C PHE A 299 16.46 0.51 15.86
N LEU A 300 15.40 -0.27 16.13
CA LEU A 300 14.98 -1.37 15.25
C LEU A 300 14.60 -0.86 13.85
N SER A 301 13.86 0.25 13.77
CA SER A 301 13.50 0.87 12.49
C SER A 301 14.72 1.43 11.74
N LEU A 302 15.78 1.85 12.44
CA LEU A 302 17.03 2.28 11.82
C LEU A 302 17.74 1.10 11.14
N PHE A 303 17.92 -0.01 11.86
CA PHE A 303 18.54 -1.21 11.30
C PHE A 303 17.69 -1.83 10.20
N TYR A 304 16.37 -1.80 10.32
CA TYR A 304 15.45 -2.16 9.24
C TYR A 304 15.68 -1.27 8.00
N SER A 305 15.81 0.04 8.19
CA SER A 305 16.05 0.98 7.10
C SER A 305 17.44 0.86 6.48
N PHE A 306 18.45 0.44 7.24
CA PHE A 306 19.78 0.13 6.70
C PHE A 306 19.78 -1.03 5.71
N VAL A 307 18.82 -1.96 5.78
CA VAL A 307 18.68 -3.01 4.76
C VAL A 307 18.40 -2.37 3.40
N SER A 308 17.46 -1.43 3.33
CA SER A 308 17.17 -0.67 2.11
C SER A 308 18.40 0.07 1.57
N LEU A 309 19.19 0.68 2.45
CA LEU A 309 20.43 1.36 2.07
C LEU A 309 21.52 0.38 1.60
N ALA A 310 21.66 -0.77 2.25
CA ALA A 310 22.64 -1.81 1.91
C ALA A 310 22.37 -2.43 0.53
N PHE A 311 21.09 -2.53 0.14
CA PHE A 311 20.68 -2.94 -1.20
C PHE A 311 20.66 -1.80 -2.23
N GLN A 312 21.32 -0.67 -1.92
CA GLN A 312 21.54 0.45 -2.84
C GLN A 312 20.24 1.09 -3.37
N ILE A 313 19.19 1.16 -2.54
CA ILE A 313 18.04 2.00 -2.88
C ILE A 313 18.48 3.47 -2.92
N PRO A 314 18.18 4.22 -4.00
CA PRO A 314 18.56 5.63 -4.11
C PRO A 314 17.75 6.48 -3.13
N PHE A 315 18.45 7.30 -2.35
CA PHE A 315 17.87 8.21 -1.35
C PHE A 315 18.43 9.63 -1.44
N ASP A 316 19.25 9.92 -2.45
CA ASP A 316 20.00 11.17 -2.61
C ASP A 316 19.70 11.90 -3.93
N ASN A 317 18.81 11.36 -4.76
CA ASN A 317 18.43 11.99 -6.02
C ASN A 317 17.61 13.26 -5.77
N PRO A 318 17.81 14.33 -6.55
CA PRO A 318 17.03 15.54 -6.41
C PRO A 318 15.54 15.30 -6.73
N SER A 319 14.68 16.10 -6.10
CA SER A 319 13.26 16.19 -6.50
C SER A 319 13.18 16.78 -7.91
N ALA A 320 12.16 16.38 -8.65
CA ALA A 320 11.99 16.76 -10.05
C ALA A 320 10.75 17.63 -10.24
N PRO A 321 10.66 18.40 -11.34
CA PRO A 321 9.44 19.12 -11.67
C PRO A 321 8.23 18.18 -11.77
N ASP A 322 7.09 18.59 -11.21
CA ASP A 322 5.84 17.82 -11.15
C ASP A 322 5.33 17.37 -12.54
N THR A 323 5.48 18.24 -13.55
CA THR A 323 4.92 18.04 -14.89
C THR A 323 5.85 17.34 -15.87
N GLN A 324 7.09 17.05 -15.46
CA GLN A 324 8.10 16.40 -16.30
C GLN A 324 8.36 14.97 -15.82
N PRO A 325 8.62 14.03 -16.75
CA PRO A 325 9.06 12.70 -16.39
C PRO A 325 10.42 12.76 -15.70
N ALA A 326 10.57 11.98 -14.63
CA ALA A 326 11.82 11.88 -13.90
C ALA A 326 12.07 10.45 -13.44
N ASP A 327 13.26 9.94 -13.74
CA ASP A 327 13.66 8.60 -13.36
C ASP A 327 14.26 8.60 -11.96
N ASN A 328 13.63 7.85 -11.04
CA ASN A 328 14.05 7.69 -9.64
C ASN A 328 14.25 9.01 -8.83
N PRO A 329 13.39 10.04 -8.94
CA PRO A 329 13.49 11.23 -8.12
C PRO A 329 13.17 10.92 -6.66
N ASN A 330 13.76 11.65 -5.71
CA ASN A 330 13.38 11.55 -4.31
C ASN A 330 12.83 12.89 -3.81
N ALA A 331 11.74 12.85 -3.04
CA ALA A 331 11.02 14.06 -2.61
C ALA A 331 11.86 15.02 -1.76
N TYR A 332 12.85 14.49 -1.03
CA TYR A 332 13.62 15.24 -0.03
C TYR A 332 15.12 15.29 -0.34
N GLY A 333 15.55 14.92 -1.55
CA GLY A 333 16.97 14.85 -1.89
C GLY A 333 17.75 14.02 -0.86
N HIS A 334 18.90 14.51 -0.41
CA HIS A 334 19.72 13.86 0.62
C HIS A 334 19.03 13.59 1.97
N ALA A 335 17.93 14.27 2.29
CA ALA A 335 17.17 14.02 3.52
C ALA A 335 16.21 12.82 3.39
N SER A 336 16.01 12.26 2.20
CA SER A 336 15.00 11.22 1.95
C SER A 336 15.23 9.97 2.80
N PHE A 337 16.48 9.56 3.02
CA PHE A 337 16.79 8.45 3.92
C PHE A 337 16.35 8.72 5.37
N PHE A 338 16.59 9.94 5.86
CA PHE A 338 16.20 10.31 7.22
C PHE A 338 14.68 10.33 7.38
N VAL A 339 13.95 10.90 6.41
CA VAL A 339 12.47 10.91 6.43
C VAL A 339 11.91 9.48 6.32
N PHE A 340 12.51 8.64 5.46
CA PHE A 340 12.19 7.22 5.33
C PHE A 340 12.35 6.47 6.65
N TRP A 341 13.47 6.67 7.36
CA TRP A 341 13.67 6.08 8.68
C TRP A 341 12.67 6.60 9.72
N MET A 342 12.43 7.91 9.78
CA MET A 342 11.45 8.48 10.71
C MET A 342 10.03 7.95 10.46
N LEU A 343 9.66 7.75 9.20
CA LEU A 343 8.39 7.11 8.83
C LEU A 343 8.35 5.66 9.31
N ASN A 344 9.42 4.88 9.11
CA ASN A 344 9.49 3.50 9.61
C ASN A 344 9.41 3.44 11.14
N TRP A 345 10.03 4.39 11.84
CA TRP A 345 9.97 4.48 13.31
C TRP A 345 8.55 4.75 13.81
N VAL A 346 7.90 5.78 13.25
CA VAL A 346 6.52 6.16 13.58
C VAL A 346 5.56 5.04 13.18
N GLY A 347 5.74 4.45 12.01
CA GLY A 347 4.97 3.29 11.54
C GLY A 347 5.11 2.08 12.45
N MET A 348 6.33 1.74 12.86
CA MET A 348 6.60 0.61 13.78
C MET A 348 5.94 0.85 15.14
N SER A 349 5.97 2.09 15.62
CA SER A 349 5.29 2.49 16.86
C SER A 349 3.76 2.38 16.73
N ALA A 350 3.19 2.88 15.63
CA ALA A 350 1.75 2.83 15.35
C ALA A 350 1.22 1.40 15.19
N LEU A 351 2.05 0.47 14.72
CA LEU A 351 1.71 -0.95 14.56
C LEU A 351 1.98 -1.77 15.83
N GLY A 352 3.04 -1.43 16.57
CA GLY A 352 3.50 -2.17 17.75
C GLY A 352 2.71 -1.89 19.01
N PHE A 353 2.37 -0.63 19.30
CA PHE A 353 1.62 -0.28 20.52
C PHE A 353 0.23 -0.92 20.60
N PRO A 354 -0.58 -0.98 19.52
CA PRO A 354 -1.82 -1.75 19.53
C PRO A 354 -1.60 -3.22 19.87
N CYS A 355 -0.53 -3.84 19.36
CA CYS A 355 -0.19 -5.24 19.66
C CYS A 355 0.12 -5.45 21.14
N GLU A 356 0.88 -4.54 21.76
CA GLU A 356 1.21 -4.63 23.18
C GLU A 356 -0.03 -4.44 24.08
N ASN A 357 -0.90 -3.48 23.73
CA ASN A 357 -2.18 -3.28 24.42
C ASN A 357 -3.06 -4.53 24.36
N MET A 358 -3.19 -5.12 23.17
CA MET A 358 -3.98 -6.32 22.98
C MET A 358 -3.34 -7.56 23.61
N ALA A 359 -2.01 -7.63 23.70
CA ALA A 359 -1.32 -8.66 24.45
C ALA A 359 -1.64 -8.59 25.95
N MET A 360 -1.74 -7.38 26.52
CA MET A 360 -2.17 -7.19 27.91
C MET A 360 -3.65 -7.54 28.12
N ILE A 361 -4.53 -7.23 27.15
CA ILE A 361 -5.96 -7.49 27.25
C ILE A 361 -6.28 -8.98 27.07
N LEU A 362 -5.79 -9.62 26.00
CA LEU A 362 -6.12 -11.00 25.66
C LEU A 362 -5.28 -12.01 26.45
N GLY A 363 -4.01 -11.69 26.69
CA GLY A 363 -3.02 -12.62 27.24
C GLY A 363 -2.53 -13.65 26.22
N PHE A 364 -1.47 -14.38 26.58
CA PHE A 364 -0.98 -15.50 25.79
C PHE A 364 -1.82 -16.76 26.03
N PRO A 365 -2.11 -17.58 25.00
CA PRO A 365 -1.63 -17.50 23.61
C PRO A 365 -2.52 -16.66 22.67
N TRP A 366 -3.69 -16.19 23.13
CA TRP A 366 -4.72 -15.55 22.31
C TRP A 366 -4.30 -14.23 21.66
N SER A 367 -3.29 -13.54 22.20
CA SER A 367 -2.64 -12.39 21.58
C SER A 367 -2.12 -12.66 20.17
N ALA A 368 -1.76 -13.92 19.85
CA ALA A 368 -1.35 -14.32 18.50
C ALA A 368 -2.48 -14.21 17.47
N LEU A 369 -3.74 -14.42 17.87
CA LEU A 369 -4.88 -14.21 16.97
C LEU A 369 -5.04 -12.73 16.63
N PHE A 370 -4.80 -11.83 17.59
CA PHE A 370 -4.79 -10.40 17.30
C PHE A 370 -3.69 -10.03 16.31
N LEU A 371 -2.48 -10.60 16.43
CA LEU A 371 -1.43 -10.38 15.44
C LEU A 371 -1.88 -10.79 14.03
N ILE A 372 -2.49 -11.97 13.88
CA ILE A 372 -2.98 -12.45 12.58
C ILE A 372 -4.03 -11.48 12.03
N PHE A 373 -5.01 -11.09 12.83
CA PHE A 373 -6.01 -10.08 12.46
C PHE A 373 -5.35 -8.76 12.03
N TRP A 374 -4.39 -8.28 12.83
CA TRP A 374 -3.73 -7.00 12.62
C TRP A 374 -2.90 -6.99 11.34
N VAL A 375 -2.15 -8.06 11.07
CA VAL A 375 -1.39 -8.21 9.82
C VAL A 375 -2.32 -8.30 8.63
N ILE A 376 -3.32 -9.18 8.65
CA ILE A 376 -4.19 -9.40 7.48
C ILE A 376 -5.01 -8.16 7.14
N THR A 377 -5.58 -7.48 8.13
CA THR A 377 -6.35 -6.25 7.87
C THR A 377 -5.47 -5.12 7.33
N ASN A 378 -4.27 -4.91 7.89
CA ASN A 378 -3.33 -3.92 7.38
C ASN A 378 -2.87 -4.23 5.95
N VAL A 379 -2.51 -5.49 5.67
CA VAL A 379 -2.05 -5.92 4.36
C VAL A 379 -3.16 -5.80 3.31
N ALA A 380 -4.38 -6.24 3.65
CA ALA A 380 -5.52 -6.17 2.74
C ALA A 380 -5.82 -4.73 2.28
N THR A 381 -5.61 -3.73 3.14
CA THR A 381 -5.86 -2.32 2.80
C THR A 381 -4.61 -1.53 2.41
N GLY A 382 -3.43 -2.08 2.65
CA GLY A 382 -2.15 -1.39 2.44
C GLY A 382 -1.57 -1.59 1.04
N PHE A 383 -1.72 -2.77 0.45
CA PHE A 383 -1.07 -3.10 -0.83
C PHE A 383 -2.00 -3.07 -2.05
N TYR A 384 -3.31 -2.95 -1.83
CA TYR A 384 -4.30 -2.89 -2.91
C TYR A 384 -4.90 -1.50 -3.00
N ALA A 385 -5.18 -1.04 -4.22
CA ALA A 385 -5.89 0.21 -4.45
C ALA A 385 -7.29 0.15 -3.83
N LEU A 386 -7.51 0.95 -2.77
CA LEU A 386 -8.79 1.03 -2.07
C LEU A 386 -9.92 1.54 -2.99
N ASP A 387 -9.58 2.31 -4.02
CA ASP A 387 -10.52 2.82 -5.02
C ASP A 387 -11.15 1.68 -5.85
N LEU A 388 -10.44 0.56 -6.02
CA LEU A 388 -10.95 -0.66 -6.67
C LEU A 388 -11.62 -1.63 -5.69
N ALA A 389 -11.37 -1.48 -4.39
CA ALA A 389 -11.94 -2.35 -3.37
C ALA A 389 -13.45 -2.08 -3.17
N PRO A 390 -14.21 -3.05 -2.65
CA PRO A 390 -15.56 -2.78 -2.17
C PRO A 390 -15.53 -1.67 -1.10
N GLY A 391 -16.52 -0.78 -1.09
CA GLY A 391 -16.58 0.35 -0.14
C GLY A 391 -16.52 -0.04 1.34
N PHE A 392 -16.76 -1.32 1.68
CA PHE A 392 -16.47 -1.87 3.00
C PHE A 392 -15.03 -1.61 3.46
N PHE A 393 -14.03 -1.65 2.57
CA PHE A 393 -12.61 -1.49 2.90
C PHE A 393 -12.17 -0.04 3.10
N ALA A 394 -13.10 0.93 3.07
CA ALA A 394 -12.78 2.34 3.32
C ALA A 394 -12.16 2.60 4.70
N TRP A 395 -12.36 1.71 5.68
CA TRP A 395 -11.64 1.79 6.96
C TRP A 395 -10.11 1.69 6.78
N GLY A 396 -9.65 1.12 5.68
CA GLY A 396 -8.24 1.03 5.30
C GLY A 396 -7.51 2.37 5.26
N TYR A 397 -8.21 3.46 4.92
CA TYR A 397 -7.63 4.81 4.97
C TYR A 397 -7.23 5.22 6.39
N ALA A 398 -7.77 4.62 7.44
CA ALA A 398 -7.33 4.87 8.80
C ALA A 398 -6.21 3.91 9.25
N TRP A 399 -5.93 2.83 8.52
CA TRP A 399 -5.00 1.79 8.97
C TRP A 399 -3.54 2.22 8.78
N PRO A 400 -2.64 1.89 9.73
CA PRO A 400 -1.26 2.35 9.68
C PRO A 400 -0.51 1.93 8.41
N LEU A 401 -0.67 0.68 7.96
CA LEU A 401 0.13 0.18 6.83
C LEU A 401 -0.18 0.91 5.53
N HIS A 402 -1.45 1.24 5.27
CA HIS A 402 -1.86 2.03 4.11
C HIS A 402 -1.15 3.39 4.10
N ARG A 403 -1.08 4.05 5.26
CA ARG A 403 -0.40 5.34 5.42
C ARG A 403 1.11 5.25 5.27
N ILE A 404 1.70 4.16 5.73
CA ILE A 404 3.13 3.91 5.54
C ILE A 404 3.44 3.73 4.05
N VAL A 405 2.65 2.95 3.31
CA VAL A 405 2.84 2.72 1.87
C VAL A 405 2.74 4.02 1.08
N GLU A 406 1.69 4.82 1.30
CA GLU A 406 1.49 6.11 0.61
C GLU A 406 2.62 7.11 0.89
N ALA A 407 3.04 7.23 2.15
CA ALA A 407 4.13 8.11 2.54
C ALA A 407 5.49 7.62 2.01
N LEU A 408 5.73 6.30 1.97
CA LEU A 408 6.94 5.72 1.38
C LEU A 408 7.02 5.98 -0.12
N ARG A 409 5.92 5.77 -0.85
CA ARG A 409 5.85 6.10 -2.28
C ARG A 409 6.12 7.59 -2.52
N THR A 410 5.62 8.47 -1.65
CA THR A 410 5.93 9.91 -1.66
C THR A 410 7.42 10.19 -1.49
N ILE A 411 8.05 9.61 -0.46
CA ILE A 411 9.48 9.83 -0.18
C ILE A 411 10.36 9.32 -1.33
N LEU A 412 10.08 8.12 -1.83
CA LEU A 412 10.95 7.40 -2.75
C LEU A 412 10.77 7.78 -4.21
N PHE A 413 9.57 8.21 -4.61
CA PHE A 413 9.24 8.50 -6.01
C PHE A 413 8.79 9.93 -6.26
N ASP A 414 8.87 10.84 -5.28
CA ASP A 414 8.54 12.26 -5.47
C ASP A 414 7.13 12.49 -6.08
N LYS A 415 6.15 11.73 -5.60
CA LYS A 415 4.72 11.93 -5.92
C LYS A 415 4.13 13.07 -5.09
N HIS A 416 2.92 13.50 -5.47
CA HIS A 416 2.19 14.53 -4.75
C HIS A 416 2.12 14.27 -3.24
N SER A 417 2.57 15.26 -2.47
CA SER A 417 2.84 15.09 -1.05
C SER A 417 1.56 15.15 -0.20
N ARG A 418 1.23 14.01 0.41
CA ARG A 418 0.20 13.89 1.48
C ARG A 418 0.80 13.45 2.80
N ILE A 419 2.13 13.58 2.93
CA ILE A 419 2.91 13.04 4.03
C ILE A 419 2.43 13.53 5.41
N GLY A 420 1.93 14.78 5.49
CA GLY A 420 1.40 15.34 6.73
C GLY A 420 0.15 14.61 7.22
N LEU A 421 -0.74 14.20 6.31
CA LEU A 421 -1.90 13.37 6.63
C LEU A 421 -1.46 11.98 7.11
N ASP A 422 -0.48 11.40 6.43
CA ASP A 422 0.00 10.05 6.75
C ASP A 422 0.67 9.99 8.12
N PHE A 423 1.60 10.91 8.43
CA PHE A 423 2.15 11.03 9.78
C PHE A 423 1.07 11.36 10.81
N GLY A 424 0.11 12.23 10.48
CA GLY A 424 -0.98 12.61 11.38
C GLY A 424 -1.80 11.40 11.85
N ILE A 425 -2.17 10.50 10.93
CA ILE A 425 -2.92 9.28 11.25
C ILE A 425 -2.05 8.30 12.06
N LEU A 426 -0.77 8.14 11.70
CA LEU A 426 0.13 7.28 12.46
C LEU A 426 0.34 7.78 13.90
N PHE A 427 0.53 9.09 14.10
CA PHE A 427 0.62 9.68 15.44
C PHE A 427 -0.70 9.56 16.21
N ALA A 428 -1.85 9.64 15.55
CA ALA A 428 -3.14 9.40 16.18
C ALA A 428 -3.24 7.97 16.75
N TRP A 429 -2.78 6.95 16.00
CA TRP A 429 -2.70 5.57 16.50
C TRP A 429 -1.76 5.41 17.69
N ILE A 430 -0.60 6.06 17.65
CA ILE A 430 0.35 6.05 18.77
C ILE A 430 -0.28 6.69 20.00
N ALA A 431 -0.84 7.90 19.87
CA ALA A 431 -1.46 8.63 20.97
C ALA A 431 -2.64 7.86 21.58
N PHE A 432 -3.52 7.31 20.73
CA PHE A 432 -4.63 6.45 21.16
C PHE A 432 -4.12 5.22 21.94
N SER A 433 -3.07 4.58 21.43
CA SER A 433 -2.52 3.39 22.08
C SER A 433 -1.82 3.71 23.41
N ILE A 434 -1.13 4.84 23.51
CA ILE A 434 -0.54 5.32 24.77
C ILE A 434 -1.64 5.63 25.79
N ALA A 435 -2.74 6.26 25.37
CA ALA A 435 -3.89 6.53 26.24
C ALA A 435 -4.58 5.23 26.71
N LEU A 436 -4.65 4.20 25.85
CA LEU A 436 -5.21 2.89 26.19
C LEU A 436 -4.28 2.05 27.08
N PHE A 437 -2.97 2.30 27.05
CA PHE A 437 -1.95 1.54 27.76
C PHE A 437 -2.22 1.35 29.28
N PRO A 438 -2.49 2.41 30.08
CA PRO A 438 -2.79 2.24 31.50
C PRO A 438 -4.08 1.45 31.75
N LEU A 439 -5.08 1.60 30.88
CA LEU A 439 -6.35 0.87 30.97
C LEU A 439 -6.14 -0.63 30.69
N ALA A 440 -5.40 -0.95 29.64
CA ALA A 440 -5.04 -2.32 29.29
C ALA A 440 -4.22 -2.99 30.40
N ALA A 441 -3.25 -2.28 31.00
CA ALA A 441 -2.48 -2.78 32.13
C ALA A 441 -3.34 -3.01 33.39
N ALA A 442 -4.30 -2.11 33.67
CA ALA A 442 -5.24 -2.27 34.78
C ALA A 442 -6.13 -3.50 34.58
N PHE A 443 -6.62 -3.71 33.35
CA PHE A 443 -7.41 -4.89 32.99
C PHE A 443 -6.61 -6.19 33.13
N MET A 444 -5.36 -6.22 32.65
CA MET A 444 -4.46 -7.36 32.83
C MET A 444 -4.29 -7.72 34.31
N ARG A 445 -4.06 -6.70 35.16
CA ARG A 445 -3.93 -6.90 36.61
C ARG A 445 -5.22 -7.42 37.24
N TRP A 446 -6.38 -6.94 36.79
CA TRP A 446 -7.68 -7.44 37.23
C TRP A 446 -7.86 -8.92 36.84
N LYS A 447 -7.55 -9.29 35.59
CA LYS A 447 -7.61 -10.67 35.07
C LYS A 447 -6.74 -11.63 35.89
N MET A 448 -5.51 -11.22 36.21
CA MET A 448 -4.59 -12.00 37.03
C MET A 448 -5.11 -12.22 38.46
N LYS A 449 -5.79 -11.22 39.06
CA LYS A 449 -6.37 -11.34 40.40
C LYS A 449 -7.57 -12.30 40.45
N HIS A 450 -8.32 -12.43 39.37
CA HIS A 450 -9.54 -13.23 39.31
C HIS A 450 -9.32 -14.63 38.73
N GLY A 451 -8.06 -15.02 38.43
CA GLY A 451 -7.71 -16.37 37.98
C GLY A 451 -8.10 -16.66 36.52
N TRP A 452 -8.32 -15.63 35.70
CA TRP A 452 -8.74 -15.78 34.30
C TRP A 452 -7.54 -15.93 33.34
N ALA A 453 -6.34 -16.20 33.86
CA ALA A 453 -5.07 -16.14 33.13
C ALA A 453 -5.10 -16.91 31.80
#